data_AF-A0A8I1KB78-F1
#
_entry.id   AF-A0A8I1KB78-F1
#
_cell.length_a   1.000
_cell.length_b   1.000
_cell.length_c   1.000
_cell.angle_alpha   90.00
_cell.angle_beta   90.00
_cell.angle_gamma   90.00
#
_symmetry.space_group_name_H-M   'P 1'
#
loop_
_entity.id
_entity.type
_entity.pdbx_description
1 polymer ?
#
loop_
_entity_poly.entity_id
_entity_poly.type
_entity_poly.pdbx_seq_one_letter_code
_entity_poly.pdbx_strand_id
1 'polypeptide(L)'
;MTEVISSERAIWDAFNEDHRFEGLRSIRKLHTDPMNELRRDFKGFREGKNELTPNTVPVLRFKLLRMLQLQHAVTSACDVISTDFEPVRARILKDFDTQFEAAYMAQVNTWLELIESGSPSA
;
A
#
# COMPACT_ATOMS: atom_id res chain seq x y z
N MET A 1 -24.52 -10.45 19.12
CA MET A 1 -23.42 -10.33 18.13
C MET A 1 -22.15 -9.87 18.85
N THR A 2 -21.54 -10.75 19.64
CA THR A 2 -20.44 -10.36 20.56
C THR A 2 -19.28 -11.36 20.55
N GLU A 3 -19.42 -12.50 19.87
CA GLU A 3 -18.43 -13.59 19.90
C GLU A 3 -17.27 -13.41 18.89
N VAL A 4 -17.45 -12.58 17.85
CA VAL A 4 -16.44 -12.41 16.77
C VAL A 4 -15.21 -11.60 17.21
N ILE A 5 -15.40 -10.60 18.08
CA ILE A 5 -14.29 -9.73 18.53
C ILE A 5 -13.31 -10.50 19.45
N SER A 6 -13.83 -11.50 20.19
CA SER A 6 -13.01 -12.36 21.04
C SER A 6 -12.14 -13.33 20.22
N SER A 7 -12.63 -13.82 19.08
CA SER A 7 -11.90 -14.78 18.25
C SER A 7 -10.80 -14.10 17.43
N GLU A 8 -11.07 -12.95 16.81
CA GLU A 8 -10.06 -12.24 16.00
C GLU A 8 -8.86 -11.77 16.82
N ARG A 9 -9.10 -11.25 18.04
CA ARG A 9 -8.01 -10.83 18.93
C ARG A 9 -7.17 -12.02 19.35
N ALA A 10 -7.80 -13.14 19.72
CA ALA A 10 -7.08 -14.36 20.10
C ALA A 10 -6.24 -14.92 18.95
N ILE A 11 -6.76 -14.92 17.72
CA ILE A 11 -6.02 -15.37 16.52
C ILE A 11 -4.83 -14.43 16.26
N TRP A 12 -5.02 -13.12 16.43
CA TRP A 12 -3.94 -12.14 16.27
C TRP A 12 -2.85 -12.31 17.31
N ASP A 13 -3.20 -12.55 18.57
CA ASP A 13 -2.26 -12.76 19.66
C ASP A 13 -1.48 -14.07 19.45
N ALA A 14 -2.18 -15.16 19.09
CA ALA A 14 -1.54 -16.43 18.73
C ALA A 14 -0.56 -16.28 17.55
N PHE A 15 -0.90 -15.48 16.54
CA PHE A 15 0.02 -15.16 15.45
C PHE A 15 1.28 -14.43 15.93
N ASN A 16 1.19 -13.55 16.92
CA ASN A 16 2.34 -12.80 17.42
C ASN A 16 3.28 -13.65 18.28
N GLU A 17 2.73 -14.64 18.99
CA GLU A 17 3.48 -15.56 19.85
C GLU A 17 4.16 -16.69 19.05
N ASP A 18 3.62 -17.05 17.89
CA ASP A 18 4.14 -18.15 17.09
C ASP A 18 5.45 -17.79 16.37
N HIS A 19 6.54 -18.48 16.71
CA HIS A 19 7.87 -18.30 16.12
C HIS A 19 7.90 -18.58 14.60
N ARG A 20 7.00 -19.41 14.08
CA ARG A 20 6.93 -19.73 12.64
C ARG A 20 6.66 -18.49 11.78
N PHE A 21 5.99 -17.48 12.33
CA PHE A 21 5.69 -16.24 11.63
C PHE A 21 6.67 -15.10 11.90
N GLU A 22 7.80 -15.35 12.56
CA GLU A 22 8.80 -14.31 12.87
C GLU A 22 9.33 -13.59 11.62
N GLY A 23 9.59 -14.35 10.55
CA GLY A 23 10.02 -13.80 9.26
C GLY A 23 8.99 -12.84 8.66
N LEU A 24 7.72 -13.24 8.64
CA LEU A 24 6.61 -12.41 8.17
C LEU A 24 6.44 -11.15 9.04
N ARG A 25 6.48 -11.28 10.37
CA ARG A 25 6.40 -10.12 11.28
C ARG A 25 7.55 -9.14 11.03
N SER A 26 8.75 -9.64 10.77
CA SER A 26 9.93 -8.82 10.46
C SER A 26 9.78 -8.10 9.12
N ILE A 27 9.32 -8.78 8.07
CA ILE A 27 9.06 -8.17 6.75
C ILE A 27 7.98 -7.10 6.87
N ARG A 28 6.86 -7.40 7.55
CA ARG A 28 5.79 -6.44 7.81
C ARG A 28 6.35 -5.19 8.51
N LYS A 29 7.07 -5.38 9.62
CA LYS A 29 7.67 -4.26 10.37
C LYS A 29 8.62 -3.42 9.51
N LEU A 30 9.48 -4.07 8.72
CA LEU A 30 10.43 -3.40 7.83
C LEU A 30 9.76 -2.53 6.76
N HIS A 31 8.56 -2.91 6.31
CA HIS A 31 7.88 -2.25 5.20
C HIS A 31 6.76 -1.30 5.60
N THR A 32 6.25 -1.36 6.84
CA THR A 32 5.17 -0.48 7.32
C THR A 32 5.53 1.00 7.24
N ASP A 33 6.69 1.40 7.77
CA ASP A 33 7.07 2.82 7.80
C ASP A 33 7.31 3.38 6.39
N PRO A 34 8.08 2.70 5.51
CA PRO A 34 8.19 3.11 4.10
C PRO A 34 6.84 3.23 3.38
N MET A 35 5.92 2.28 3.60
CA MET A 35 4.58 2.34 3.01
C MET A 35 3.81 3.59 3.50
N ASN A 36 3.86 3.88 4.79
CA ASN A 36 3.19 5.05 5.37
C ASN A 36 3.78 6.39 4.89
N GLU A 37 5.08 6.45 4.67
CA GLU A 37 5.73 7.63 4.08
C GLU A 37 5.25 7.86 2.64
N LEU A 38 5.22 6.81 1.81
CA LEU A 38 4.73 6.89 0.44
C LEU A 38 3.26 7.33 0.38
N ARG A 39 2.39 6.78 1.24
CA ARG A 39 0.99 7.21 1.36
C ARG A 39 0.87 8.69 1.73
N ARG A 40 1.72 9.16 2.64
CA ARG A 40 1.73 10.57 3.05
C ARG A 40 2.10 11.49 1.89
N ASP A 41 3.05 11.07 1.05
CA ASP A 41 3.43 11.82 -0.14
C ASP A 41 2.26 11.92 -1.13
N PHE A 42 1.60 10.79 -1.42
CA PHE A 42 0.39 10.74 -2.25
C PHE A 42 -0.71 11.66 -1.73
N LYS A 43 -0.96 11.61 -0.41
CA LYS A 43 -1.89 12.51 0.27
C LYS A 43 -1.51 13.98 0.08
N GLY A 44 -0.22 14.31 0.12
CA GLY A 44 0.29 15.66 -0.13
C GLY A 44 -0.05 16.20 -1.52
N PHE A 45 0.10 15.37 -2.57
CA PHE A 45 -0.32 15.76 -3.93
C PHE A 45 -1.84 15.92 -4.03
N ARG A 46 -2.60 14.96 -3.49
CA ARG A 46 -4.07 14.98 -3.51
C ARG A 46 -4.65 16.22 -2.82
N GLU A 47 -4.04 16.65 -1.72
CA GLU A 47 -4.48 17.82 -0.94
C GLU A 47 -3.95 19.14 -1.48
N GLY A 48 -3.26 19.13 -2.63
CA GLY A 48 -2.68 20.34 -3.23
C GLY A 48 -1.52 20.94 -2.43
N LYS A 49 -0.96 20.19 -1.47
CA LYS A 49 0.24 20.62 -0.71
C LYS A 49 1.50 20.50 -1.56
N ASN A 50 1.51 19.54 -2.48
CA ASN A 50 2.56 19.36 -3.47
C ASN A 50 1.96 19.61 -4.86
N GLU A 51 2.65 20.43 -5.66
CA GLU A 51 2.19 20.76 -7.00
C GLU A 51 2.41 19.59 -7.98
N LEU A 52 1.37 19.27 -8.75
CA LEU A 52 1.46 18.34 -9.88
C LEU A 52 1.92 19.10 -11.11
N THR A 53 3.15 18.85 -11.52
CA THR A 53 3.78 19.41 -12.72
C THR A 53 4.35 18.26 -13.56
N PRO A 54 4.67 18.48 -14.85
CA PRO A 54 5.34 17.47 -15.66
C PRO A 54 6.63 16.91 -15.02
N ASN A 55 7.30 17.69 -14.15
CA ASN A 55 8.51 17.28 -13.46
C ASN A 55 8.24 16.44 -12.19
N THR A 56 7.11 16.66 -11.50
CA THR A 56 6.79 15.93 -10.26
C THR A 56 6.05 14.62 -10.50
N VAL A 57 5.41 14.47 -11.67
CA VAL A 57 4.69 13.24 -12.03
C VAL A 57 5.61 12.01 -12.12
N PRO A 58 6.80 12.05 -12.77
CA PRO A 58 7.71 10.89 -12.77
C PRO A 58 8.09 10.45 -11.36
N VAL A 59 8.26 11.39 -10.43
CA VAL A 59 8.51 11.11 -9.02
C VAL A 59 7.32 10.39 -8.39
N LEU A 60 6.09 10.82 -8.67
CA LEU A 60 4.89 10.18 -8.15
C LEU A 60 4.68 8.76 -8.73
N ARG A 61 4.99 8.54 -10.01
CA ARG A 61 5.04 7.21 -10.65
C ARG A 61 6.05 6.30 -9.97
N PHE A 62 7.26 6.80 -9.69
CA PHE A 62 8.28 6.06 -8.96
C PHE A 62 7.81 5.68 -7.55
N LYS A 63 7.15 6.60 -6.84
CA LYS A 63 6.58 6.33 -5.52
C LYS A 63 5.51 5.22 -5.59
N LEU A 64 4.61 5.26 -6.56
CA LEU A 64 3.63 4.16 -6.77
C LEU A 64 4.34 2.83 -7.04
N LEU A 65 5.33 2.81 -7.93
CA LEU A 65 6.10 1.60 -8.21
C LEU A 65 6.72 1.03 -6.92
N ARG A 66 7.25 1.90 -6.06
CA ARG A 66 7.80 1.48 -4.77
C ARG A 66 6.72 0.89 -3.86
N MET A 67 5.53 1.48 -3.80
CA MET A 67 4.41 0.94 -3.03
C MET A 67 4.01 -0.47 -3.53
N LEU A 68 3.91 -0.65 -4.85
CA LEU A 68 3.61 -1.95 -5.46
C LEU A 68 4.67 -3.01 -5.13
N GLN A 69 5.96 -2.65 -5.11
CA GLN A 69 7.03 -3.55 -4.68
C GLN A 69 6.89 -3.97 -3.22
N LEU A 70 6.57 -3.02 -2.32
CA LEU A 70 6.35 -3.31 -0.90
C LEU A 70 5.11 -4.21 -0.70
N GLN A 71 4.01 -3.91 -1.39
CA GLN A 71 2.81 -4.73 -1.38
C GLN A 71 3.11 -6.15 -1.87
N HIS A 72 3.86 -6.30 -2.96
CA HIS A 72 4.26 -7.60 -3.48
C HIS A 72 5.11 -8.38 -2.47
N ALA A 73 6.14 -7.74 -1.87
CA ALA A 73 6.99 -8.38 -0.87
C ALA A 73 6.19 -8.91 0.33
N VAL A 74 5.24 -8.13 0.84
CA VAL A 74 4.37 -8.55 1.94
C VAL A 74 3.37 -9.62 1.51
N THR A 75 2.79 -9.50 0.31
CA THR A 75 1.85 -10.49 -0.22
C THR A 75 2.52 -11.85 -0.33
N SER A 76 3.72 -11.91 -0.92
CA SER A 76 4.52 -13.14 -1.01
C SER A 76 4.91 -13.67 0.38
N ALA A 77 5.23 -12.80 1.32
CA ALA A 77 5.52 -13.21 2.70
C ALA A 77 4.27 -13.77 3.42
N CYS A 78 3.06 -13.37 3.02
CA CYS A 78 1.81 -13.88 3.57
C CYS A 78 1.43 -15.28 3.08
N ASP A 79 2.10 -15.83 2.06
CA ASP A 79 1.80 -17.17 1.53
C ASP A 79 2.11 -18.30 2.54
N VAL A 80 2.91 -18.02 3.57
CA VAL A 80 3.20 -18.97 4.66
C VAL A 80 2.09 -19.03 5.71
N ILE A 81 1.10 -18.14 5.66
CA ILE A 81 0.00 -18.08 6.63
C ILE A 81 -0.98 -19.22 6.31
N SER A 82 -1.26 -20.09 7.29
CA SER A 82 -2.29 -21.12 7.16
C SER A 82 -3.70 -20.52 7.23
N THR A 83 -4.68 -21.25 6.71
CA THR A 83 -6.09 -20.83 6.68
C THR A 83 -6.67 -20.46 8.04
N ASP A 84 -6.15 -21.04 9.12
CA ASP A 84 -6.58 -20.75 10.50
C ASP A 84 -6.27 -19.30 10.92
N PHE A 85 -5.33 -18.65 10.23
CA PHE A 85 -4.92 -17.27 10.43
C PHE A 85 -5.37 -16.35 9.29
N GLU A 86 -6.36 -16.73 8.49
CA GLU A 86 -6.86 -15.89 7.38
C GLU A 86 -7.26 -14.46 7.81
N PRO A 87 -7.89 -14.21 8.98
CA PRO A 87 -8.15 -12.85 9.46
C PRO A 87 -6.86 -12.02 9.65
N VAL A 88 -5.76 -12.66 10.05
CA VAL A 88 -4.43 -12.01 10.17
C VAL A 88 -3.90 -11.67 8.80
N ARG A 89 -3.97 -12.62 7.84
CA ARG A 89 -3.59 -12.39 6.44
C ARG A 89 -4.32 -11.19 5.86
N ALA A 90 -5.64 -11.18 5.94
CA ALA A 90 -6.48 -10.09 5.44
C ALA A 90 -6.10 -8.73 6.06
N ARG A 91 -5.85 -8.70 7.38
CA ARG A 91 -5.42 -7.48 8.08
C ARG A 91 -4.06 -6.99 7.61
N ILE A 92 -3.07 -7.88 7.48
CA ILE A 92 -1.74 -7.52 7.00
C ILE A 92 -1.82 -7.00 5.56
N LEU A 93 -2.51 -7.70 4.65
CA LEU A 93 -2.62 -7.27 3.25
C LEU A 93 -3.31 -5.90 3.13
N LYS A 94 -4.30 -5.62 3.96
CA LYS A 94 -4.96 -4.31 4.03
C LYS A 94 -3.99 -3.18 4.41
N ASP A 95 -3.03 -3.44 5.31
CA ASP A 95 -2.00 -2.46 5.69
C ASP A 95 -1.10 -2.07 4.49
N PHE A 96 -1.05 -2.88 3.43
CA PHE A 96 -0.23 -2.67 2.23
C PHE A 96 -1.04 -2.49 0.95
N ASP A 97 -2.34 -2.29 1.06
CA ASP A 97 -3.19 -2.02 -0.10
C ASP A 97 -2.77 -0.70 -0.80
N THR A 98 -2.79 -0.73 -2.13
CA THR A 98 -2.35 0.37 -3.02
C THR A 98 -3.41 0.77 -4.04
N GLN A 99 -4.63 0.21 -3.95
CA GLN A 99 -5.71 0.45 -4.92
C GLN A 99 -6.01 1.94 -5.09
N PHE A 100 -6.02 2.69 -4.00
CA PHE A 100 -6.28 4.12 -4.02
C PHE A 100 -5.19 4.88 -4.80
N GLU A 101 -3.91 4.65 -4.48
CA GLU A 101 -2.80 5.35 -5.10
C GLU A 101 -2.65 4.99 -6.58
N ALA A 102 -2.92 3.73 -6.94
CA ALA A 102 -2.97 3.29 -8.32
C ALA A 102 -4.08 3.99 -9.11
N ALA A 103 -5.29 4.09 -8.55
CA ALA A 103 -6.41 4.79 -9.19
C ALA A 103 -6.12 6.30 -9.34
N TYR A 104 -5.54 6.92 -8.31
CA TYR A 104 -5.13 8.32 -8.37
C TYR A 104 -4.08 8.56 -9.46
N MET A 105 -3.09 7.67 -9.60
CA MET A 105 -2.10 7.79 -10.68
C MET A 105 -2.69 7.63 -12.07
N ALA A 106 -3.67 6.74 -12.25
CA ALA A 106 -4.37 6.62 -13.51
C ALA A 106 -5.04 7.95 -13.90
N GLN A 107 -5.71 8.60 -12.95
CA GLN A 107 -6.32 9.92 -13.15
C GLN A 107 -5.29 11.00 -13.49
N VAL A 108 -4.16 11.05 -12.77
CA VAL A 108 -3.07 11.99 -13.05
C VAL A 108 -2.50 11.80 -14.45
N ASN A 109 -2.31 10.55 -14.89
CA ASN A 109 -1.84 10.25 -16.24
C ASN A 109 -2.81 10.76 -17.32
N THR A 110 -4.12 10.52 -17.15
CA THR A 110 -5.15 11.05 -18.07
C THR A 110 -5.10 12.57 -18.17
N TRP A 111 -4.90 13.27 -17.04
CA TRP A 111 -4.82 14.74 -17.06
C TRP A 111 -3.61 15.27 -17.84
N LEU A 112 -2.47 14.59 -17.76
CA LEU A 112 -1.28 14.99 -18.50
C LEU A 112 -1.44 14.80 -20.00
N GLU A 113 -2.02 13.67 -20.41
CA GLU A 113 -2.32 13.40 -21.82
C GLU A 113 -3.21 14.51 -22.42
N LEU A 114 -4.18 15.01 -21.65
CA LEU A 114 -5.03 16.13 -22.07
C LEU A 114 -4.26 17.46 -22.22
N ILE A 115 -3.33 17.74 -21.31
CA ILE A 115 -2.50 18.95 -21.37
C ILE A 115 -1.53 18.88 -22.55
N GLU A 116 -0.92 17.72 -22.79
CA GLU A 116 0.05 17.52 -23.87
C GLU A 116 -0.62 17.52 -25.25
N SER A 117 -1.82 16.93 -25.38
CA SER A 117 -2.59 16.91 -26.63
C SER A 117 -3.29 18.23 -26.94
N GLY A 118 -3.56 19.07 -25.94
CA GLY A 118 -4.13 20.41 -26.09
C GLY A 118 -3.12 21.51 -26.42
N SER A 119 -1.81 21.21 -26.34
CA SER A 119 -0.76 22.18 -26.68
C SER A 119 -0.62 22.26 -28.20
N PRO A 120 -0.89 23.41 -28.85
CA PRO A 120 -0.69 23.53 -30.28
C PRO A 120 0.80 23.32 -30.57
N SER A 121 1.10 22.36 -31.44
CA SER A 121 2.45 22.15 -31.98
C SER A 121 3.01 23.50 -32.43
N ALA A 122 4.04 23.98 -31.72
CA ALA A 122 4.77 25.20 -32.09
C ALA A 122 5.65 24.94 -33.31
#